data_AF-A0A9X7JWB2-F1
#
_entry.id   AF-A0A9X7JWB2-F1
#
_cell.length_a   1.000
_cell.length_b   1.000
_cell.length_c   1.000
_cell.angle_alpha   90.00
_cell.angle_beta   90.00
_cell.angle_gamma   90.00
#
_symmetry.space_group_name_H-M   'P 1'
#
loop_
_entity.id
_entity.type
_entity.pdbx_description
1 polymer ?
#
loop_
_entity_poly.entity_id
_entity_poly.type
_entity_poly.pdbx_seq_one_letter_code
_entity_poly.pdbx_strand_id
1 'polypeptide(L)'
;MKYFVGYHGTSSVFAEKILCTNFVVDHTKVGWLGTGIYLFEENQELARSWANYKYPNSKKGVIRCEVEIAEEEVFDVVDPLGEHNKFFHAVRKQLIEQIKKRNLQLRAKNRKDFDGKTYNFICKAKGFKLVRAATYTYQDYDRIFGLSSRVPNGIELCVKDINCIKNKRLV
;
A
#
# COMPACT_ATOMS: atom_id res chain seq x y z
N MET A 1 -11.13 17.74 -4.42
CA MET A 1 -10.22 17.26 -3.37
C MET A 1 -10.88 16.08 -2.66
N LYS A 2 -10.12 14.99 -2.46
CA LYS A 2 -10.49 13.88 -1.58
C LYS A 2 -9.68 13.95 -0.29
N TYR A 3 -10.31 13.48 0.77
CA TYR A 3 -9.75 13.42 2.09
C TYR A 3 -9.83 12.00 2.61
N PHE A 4 -8.71 11.48 3.12
CA PHE A 4 -8.63 10.14 3.70
C PHE A 4 -7.99 10.20 5.08
N VAL A 5 -8.47 9.36 5.99
CA VAL A 5 -7.78 9.08 7.25
C VAL A 5 -7.17 7.70 7.14
N GLY A 6 -5.86 7.61 7.31
CA GLY A 6 -5.12 6.36 7.28
C GLY A 6 -4.30 6.14 8.54
N TYR A 7 -4.11 4.89 8.95
CA TYR A 7 -3.32 4.54 10.12
C TYR A 7 -2.07 3.76 9.73
N HIS A 8 -0.91 4.16 10.25
CA HIS A 8 0.37 3.49 10.04
C HIS A 8 0.85 2.82 11.33
N GLY A 9 0.96 1.49 11.31
CA GLY A 9 1.48 0.71 12.43
C GLY A 9 2.98 0.50 12.33
N THR A 10 3.72 0.85 13.40
CA THR A 10 5.17 0.69 13.48
C THR A 10 5.64 0.51 14.93
N SER A 11 6.95 0.51 15.19
CA SER A 11 7.48 0.60 16.56
C SER A 11 7.37 2.04 17.09
N SER A 12 7.23 2.21 18.39
CA SER A 12 7.19 3.53 19.07
C SER A 12 8.39 4.41 18.69
N VAL A 13 9.60 3.84 18.68
CA VAL A 13 10.84 4.54 18.27
C VAL A 13 10.73 5.08 16.83
N PHE A 14 10.24 4.26 15.89
CA PHE A 14 10.04 4.73 14.52
C PHE A 14 8.87 5.70 14.40
N ALA A 15 7.81 5.54 15.18
CA ALA A 15 6.69 6.46 15.20
C ALA A 15 7.13 7.86 15.64
N GLU A 16 7.86 7.96 16.76
CA GLU A 16 8.46 9.21 17.23
C GLU A 16 9.37 9.84 16.17
N LYS A 17 10.25 9.04 15.54
CA LYS A 17 11.11 9.53 14.46
C LYS A 17 10.33 10.09 13.27
N ILE A 18 9.26 9.41 12.84
CA ILE A 18 8.40 9.85 11.73
C ILE A 18 7.67 11.14 12.09
N LEU A 19 7.23 11.30 13.34
CA LEU A 19 6.57 12.51 13.81
C LEU A 19 7.54 13.71 13.83
N CYS A 20 8.77 13.52 14.34
CA CYS A 20 9.78 14.57 14.39
C CYS A 20 10.35 14.96 13.01
N THR A 21 10.41 14.00 12.09
CA THR A 21 10.92 14.24 10.73
C THR A 21 9.78 14.05 9.73
N ASN A 22 9.81 12.97 8.96
CA ASN A 22 8.81 12.59 7.98
C ASN A 22 8.95 11.10 7.68
N PHE A 23 7.96 10.54 6.97
CA PHE A 23 8.13 9.20 6.42
C PHE A 23 9.31 9.17 5.45
N VAL A 24 10.04 8.07 5.44
CA VAL A 24 11.11 7.81 4.48
C VAL A 24 10.70 6.62 3.62
N VAL A 25 10.64 6.82 2.32
CA VAL A 25 10.27 5.76 1.36
C VAL A 25 11.54 5.03 0.93
N ASP A 26 11.59 3.72 1.19
CA ASP A 26 12.65 2.86 0.67
C ASP A 26 12.32 2.45 -0.77
N HIS A 27 12.91 3.16 -1.74
CA HIS A 27 12.70 2.92 -3.16
C HIS A 27 13.27 1.59 -3.68
N THR A 28 14.05 0.88 -2.86
CA THR A 28 14.56 -0.46 -3.22
C THR A 28 13.52 -1.57 -2.97
N LYS A 29 12.45 -1.28 -2.20
CA LYS A 29 11.40 -2.23 -1.85
C LYS A 29 10.12 -1.97 -2.63
N VAL A 30 9.49 -3.07 -3.06
CA VAL A 30 8.20 -3.07 -3.77
C VAL A 30 7.21 -3.91 -2.96
N GLY A 31 6.18 -3.26 -2.43
CA GLY A 31 5.05 -3.92 -1.76
C GLY A 31 3.96 -4.31 -2.75
N TRP A 32 2.83 -4.85 -2.24
CA TRP A 32 1.70 -5.29 -3.05
C TRP A 32 1.10 -4.20 -3.94
N LEU A 33 1.04 -2.97 -3.42
CA LEU A 33 0.51 -1.78 -4.09
C LEU A 33 1.64 -0.90 -4.67
N GLY A 34 2.84 -1.47 -4.76
CA GLY A 34 4.05 -0.79 -5.18
C GLY A 34 4.83 -0.16 -4.04
N THR A 35 5.68 0.80 -4.38
CA THR A 35 6.55 1.54 -3.46
C THR A 35 5.81 2.76 -2.94
N GLY A 36 5.86 3.01 -1.63
CA GLY A 36 5.18 4.16 -1.00
C GLY A 36 4.98 3.96 0.49
N ILE A 37 4.24 4.89 1.10
CA ILE A 37 3.85 4.86 2.51
C ILE A 37 2.51 4.13 2.60
N TYR A 38 2.46 3.07 3.39
CA TYR A 38 1.26 2.25 3.56
C TYR A 38 0.48 2.68 4.79
N LEU A 39 -0.80 2.97 4.60
CA LEU A 39 -1.75 3.29 5.66
C LEU A 39 -2.98 2.38 5.53
N PHE A 40 -3.61 2.05 6.65
CA PHE A 40 -4.91 1.38 6.68
C PHE A 40 -6.01 2.43 6.78
N GLU A 41 -6.87 2.53 5.76
CA GLU A 41 -7.96 3.51 5.72
C GLU A 41 -8.98 3.23 6.82
N GLU A 42 -9.24 4.23 7.66
CA GLU A 42 -10.22 4.19 8.76
C GLU A 42 -10.11 2.96 9.69
N ASN A 43 -8.92 2.33 9.78
CA ASN A 43 -8.74 1.08 10.51
C ASN A 43 -7.46 1.08 11.37
N GLN A 44 -7.57 1.68 12.55
CA GLN A 44 -6.49 1.75 13.55
C GLN A 44 -6.07 0.35 14.05
N GLU A 45 -7.02 -0.55 14.25
CA GLU A 45 -6.74 -1.88 14.80
C GLU A 45 -5.98 -2.77 13.82
N LEU A 46 -6.25 -2.67 12.52
CA LEU A 46 -5.47 -3.36 11.50
C LEU A 46 -4.02 -2.86 11.46
N ALA A 47 -3.82 -1.56 11.63
CA ALA A 47 -2.49 -0.97 11.78
C ALA A 47 -1.76 -1.50 13.02
N ARG A 48 -2.46 -1.56 14.16
CA ARG A 48 -1.93 -2.11 15.42
C ARG A 48 -1.55 -3.60 15.28
N SER A 49 -2.44 -4.41 14.70
CA SER A 49 -2.22 -5.83 14.41
C SER A 49 -0.97 -6.03 13.53
N TRP A 50 -0.84 -5.24 12.46
CA TRP A 50 0.36 -5.26 11.61
C TRP A 50 1.64 -4.91 12.39
N ALA A 51 1.59 -3.88 13.25
CA ALA A 51 2.73 -3.48 14.07
C ALA A 51 3.13 -4.56 15.08
N ASN A 52 2.15 -5.23 15.70
CA ASN A 52 2.37 -6.34 16.63
C ASN A 52 3.16 -7.46 15.96
N TYR A 53 2.71 -7.88 14.77
CA TYR A 53 3.39 -8.89 13.97
C TYR A 53 4.79 -8.45 13.52
N LYS A 54 4.92 -7.22 13.00
CA LYS A 54 6.16 -6.77 12.35
C LYS A 54 7.28 -6.46 13.34
N TYR A 55 6.94 -6.01 14.55
CA TYR A 55 7.89 -5.52 15.55
C TYR A 55 7.69 -6.21 16.92
N PRO A 56 7.66 -7.56 17.02
CA PRO A 56 7.15 -8.28 18.20
C PRO A 56 7.79 -7.85 19.52
N ASN A 57 9.10 -7.57 19.51
CA ASN A 57 9.90 -7.23 20.69
C ASN A 57 10.03 -5.72 20.96
N SER A 58 9.19 -4.89 20.34
CA SER A 58 9.20 -3.43 20.54
C SER A 58 7.85 -2.93 21.03
N LYS A 59 7.85 -1.87 21.85
CA LYS A 59 6.63 -1.10 22.12
C LYS A 59 6.09 -0.55 20.80
N LYS A 60 4.78 -0.70 20.56
CA LYS A 60 4.16 -0.29 19.28
C LYS A 60 3.80 1.19 19.27
N GLY A 61 3.75 1.76 18.08
CA GLY A 61 3.15 3.06 17.83
C GLY A 61 2.23 2.97 16.63
N VAL A 62 1.08 3.64 16.71
CA VAL A 62 0.18 3.82 15.56
C VAL A 62 0.10 5.30 15.27
N ILE A 63 0.33 5.67 14.02
CA ILE A 63 0.26 7.06 13.57
C ILE A 63 -1.03 7.22 12.78
N ARG A 64 -1.90 8.13 13.20
CA ARG A 64 -3.02 8.59 12.39
C ARG A 64 -2.53 9.66 11.43
N CYS A 65 -2.79 9.48 10.15
CA CYS A 65 -2.42 10.37 9.06
C CYS A 65 -3.67 10.91 8.38
N GLU A 66 -3.68 12.22 8.13
CA GLU A 66 -4.70 12.90 7.33
C GLU A 66 -4.13 13.17 5.94
N VAL A 67 -4.76 12.59 4.92
CA VAL A 67 -4.30 12.65 3.53
C VAL A 67 -5.26 13.50 2.72
N GLU A 68 -4.74 14.53 2.06
CA GLU A 68 -5.48 15.43 1.19
C GLU A 68 -4.88 15.38 -0.22
N ILE A 69 -5.70 15.02 -1.21
CA ILE A 69 -5.24 14.75 -2.58
C ILE A 69 -6.31 15.10 -3.62
N ALA A 70 -5.91 15.53 -4.82
CA ALA A 70 -6.85 15.74 -5.91
C ALA A 70 -7.48 14.41 -6.36
N GLU A 71 -8.73 14.42 -6.80
CA GLU A 71 -9.46 13.17 -7.07
C GLU A 71 -8.85 12.39 -8.24
N GLU A 72 -8.42 13.12 -9.26
CA GLU A 72 -7.73 12.63 -10.46
C GLU A 72 -6.33 12.04 -10.16
N GLU A 73 -5.75 12.35 -9.00
CA GLU A 73 -4.45 11.80 -8.56
C GLU A 73 -4.61 10.49 -7.76
N VAL A 74 -5.85 10.03 -7.52
CA VAL A 74 -6.15 8.79 -6.80
C VAL A 74 -6.39 7.65 -7.78
N PHE A 75 -5.53 6.62 -7.70
CA PHE A 75 -5.74 5.35 -8.37
C PHE A 75 -6.49 4.37 -7.46
N ASP A 76 -7.81 4.46 -7.49
CA ASP A 76 -8.71 3.64 -6.66
C ASP A 76 -9.15 2.36 -7.38
N VAL A 77 -8.68 1.20 -6.91
CA VAL A 77 -8.98 -0.12 -7.48
C VAL A 77 -9.86 -0.99 -6.56
N VAL A 78 -10.50 -0.39 -5.55
CA VAL A 78 -11.34 -1.11 -4.56
C VAL A 78 -12.50 -1.84 -5.23
N ASP A 79 -13.17 -1.20 -6.20
CA ASP A 79 -14.26 -1.82 -6.95
C ASP A 79 -13.71 -2.67 -8.11
N PRO A 80 -13.93 -4.01 -8.12
CA PRO A 80 -13.52 -4.86 -9.23
C PRO A 80 -14.23 -4.55 -10.55
N LEU A 81 -15.37 -3.85 -10.52
CA LEU A 81 -16.09 -3.39 -11.71
C LEU A 81 -15.72 -1.95 -12.10
N GLY A 82 -14.89 -1.28 -11.30
CA GLY A 82 -14.44 0.09 -11.51
C GLY A 82 -13.40 0.24 -12.62
N GLU A 83 -13.36 1.42 -13.26
CA GLU A 83 -12.51 1.69 -14.42
C GLU A 83 -11.01 1.59 -14.11
N HIS A 84 -10.57 2.04 -12.95
CA HIS A 84 -9.18 1.91 -12.52
C HIS A 84 -8.75 0.46 -12.31
N ASN A 85 -9.64 -0.40 -11.77
CA ASN A 85 -9.36 -1.81 -11.61
C ASN A 85 -9.21 -2.50 -12.98
N LYS A 86 -10.15 -2.25 -13.90
CA LYS A 86 -10.06 -2.70 -15.31
C LYS A 86 -8.77 -2.20 -15.97
N PHE A 87 -8.42 -0.94 -15.76
CA PHE A 87 -7.21 -0.33 -16.30
C PHE A 87 -5.93 -1.00 -15.78
N PHE A 88 -5.86 -1.30 -14.47
CA PHE A 88 -4.75 -2.07 -13.89
C PHE A 88 -4.57 -3.41 -14.62
N HIS A 89 -5.66 -4.17 -14.77
CA HIS A 89 -5.61 -5.48 -15.43
C HIS A 89 -5.23 -5.38 -16.92
N ALA A 90 -5.70 -4.36 -17.63
CA ALA A 90 -5.32 -4.10 -19.01
C ALA A 90 -3.82 -3.82 -19.15
N VAL A 91 -3.26 -2.91 -18.34
CA VAL A 91 -1.83 -2.60 -18.34
C VAL A 91 -1.00 -3.82 -17.94
N ARG A 92 -1.43 -4.54 -16.90
CA ARG A 92 -0.78 -5.78 -16.45
C ARG A 92 -0.69 -6.80 -17.58
N LYS A 93 -1.77 -7.01 -18.33
CA LYS A 93 -1.80 -7.90 -19.50
C LYS A 93 -0.81 -7.44 -20.58
N GLN A 94 -0.83 -6.15 -20.93
CA GLN A 94 0.08 -5.58 -21.92
C GLN A 94 1.56 -5.74 -21.52
N LEU A 95 1.90 -5.53 -20.24
CA LEU A 95 3.27 -5.74 -19.73
C LEU A 95 3.71 -7.20 -19.89
N ILE A 96 2.84 -8.15 -19.57
CA ILE A 96 3.13 -9.59 -19.74
C ILE A 96 3.35 -9.93 -21.22
N GLU A 97 2.51 -9.41 -22.10
CA GLU A 97 2.63 -9.63 -23.55
C GLU A 97 3.93 -9.02 -24.12
N GLN A 98 4.31 -7.83 -23.67
CA GLN A 98 5.58 -7.19 -24.04
C GLN A 98 6.79 -8.02 -23.59
N ILE A 99 6.76 -8.57 -22.37
CA ILE A 99 7.84 -9.42 -21.85
C ILE A 99 7.96 -10.70 -22.69
N LYS A 100 6.83 -11.35 -22.99
CA LYS A 100 6.79 -12.53 -23.87
C LYS A 100 7.39 -12.24 -25.25
N LYS A 101 6.99 -11.14 -25.89
CA LYS A 101 7.49 -10.74 -27.22
C LYS A 101 9.01 -10.53 -27.25
N ARG A 102 9.60 -10.11 -26.14
CA ARG A 102 11.05 -9.89 -26.01
C ARG A 102 11.83 -11.14 -25.62
N ASN A 103 11.19 -12.32 -25.57
CA ASN A 103 11.78 -13.58 -25.09
C ASN A 103 12.43 -13.46 -23.69
N LEU A 104 11.98 -12.49 -22.90
CA LEU A 104 12.47 -12.31 -21.54
C LEU A 104 11.74 -13.30 -20.64
N GLN A 105 12.49 -14.10 -19.89
CA GLN A 105 11.91 -15.03 -18.92
C GLN A 105 11.32 -14.24 -17.76
N LEU A 106 10.00 -14.32 -17.59
CA LEU A 106 9.25 -13.67 -16.52
C LEU A 106 9.47 -14.43 -15.20
N ARG A 107 10.62 -14.26 -14.57
CA ARG A 107 10.84 -14.72 -13.19
C ARG A 107 10.51 -13.58 -12.22
N ALA A 108 9.22 -13.36 -11.98
CA ALA A 108 8.81 -12.53 -10.85
C ALA A 108 9.37 -13.18 -9.56
N LYS A 109 10.11 -12.42 -8.74
CA LYS A 109 10.70 -12.97 -7.50
C LYS A 109 9.64 -13.57 -6.58
N ASN A 110 8.42 -13.03 -6.63
CA ASN A 110 7.21 -13.56 -6.02
C ASN A 110 5.97 -12.84 -6.61
N ARG A 111 4.76 -13.28 -6.26
CA ARG A 111 3.49 -12.70 -6.74
C ARG A 111 3.36 -11.18 -6.49
N LYS A 112 3.91 -10.67 -5.39
CA LYS A 112 3.80 -9.25 -4.98
C LYS A 112 4.63 -8.33 -5.88
N ASP A 113 5.79 -8.82 -6.31
CA ASP A 113 6.78 -8.02 -7.04
C ASP A 113 6.24 -7.50 -8.38
N PHE A 114 5.50 -8.34 -9.13
CA PHE A 114 5.00 -7.92 -10.44
C PHE A 114 3.83 -6.95 -10.36
N ASP A 115 2.86 -7.22 -9.49
CA ASP A 115 1.69 -6.34 -9.32
C ASP A 115 2.12 -4.99 -8.73
N GLY A 116 3.01 -5.00 -7.74
CA GLY A 116 3.59 -3.77 -7.19
C GLY A 116 4.38 -2.95 -8.21
N LYS A 117 5.16 -3.59 -9.09
CA LYS A 117 5.83 -2.92 -10.22
C LYS A 117 4.85 -2.37 -11.24
N THR A 118 3.73 -3.08 -11.47
CA THR A 118 2.65 -2.62 -12.34
C THR A 118 2.01 -1.35 -11.78
N TYR A 119 1.70 -1.30 -10.48
CA TYR A 119 1.25 -0.06 -9.82
C TYR A 119 2.26 1.08 -9.97
N ASN A 120 3.54 0.82 -9.70
CA ASN A 120 4.59 1.83 -9.84
C ASN A 120 4.67 2.39 -11.27
N PHE A 121 4.59 1.50 -12.28
CA PHE A 121 4.57 1.90 -13.68
C PHE A 121 3.36 2.78 -14.01
N ILE A 122 2.16 2.35 -13.62
CA ILE A 122 0.92 3.10 -13.84
C ILE A 122 0.98 4.48 -13.16
N CYS A 123 1.35 4.52 -11.88
CA CYS A 123 1.41 5.77 -11.12
C CYS A 123 2.39 6.75 -11.75
N LYS A 124 3.59 6.27 -12.15
CA LYS A 124 4.59 7.11 -12.83
C LYS A 124 4.09 7.62 -14.19
N ALA A 125 3.44 6.77 -14.97
CA ALA A 125 2.98 7.12 -16.32
C ALA A 125 1.76 8.05 -16.33
N LYS A 126 0.90 7.96 -15.30
CA LYS A 126 -0.36 8.72 -15.20
C LYS A 126 -0.33 9.86 -14.19
N GLY A 127 0.72 9.96 -13.37
CA GLY A 127 0.84 10.98 -12.35
C GLY A 127 0.02 10.70 -11.08
N PHE A 128 -0.44 9.46 -10.86
CA PHE A 128 -1.16 9.13 -9.63
C PHE A 128 -0.23 9.20 -8.41
N LYS A 129 -0.72 9.83 -7.34
CA LYS A 129 0.01 10.04 -6.08
C LYS A 129 -0.49 9.14 -4.94
N LEU A 130 -1.59 8.42 -5.15
CA LEU A 130 -2.16 7.49 -4.18
C LEU A 130 -2.71 6.25 -4.90
N VAL A 131 -2.43 5.06 -4.36
CA VAL A 131 -3.19 3.85 -4.71
C VAL A 131 -4.09 3.50 -3.54
N ARG A 132 -5.38 3.26 -3.81
CA ARG A 132 -6.36 2.80 -2.81
C ARG A 132 -6.88 1.44 -3.24
N ALA A 133 -6.76 0.43 -2.39
CA ALA A 133 -7.12 -0.95 -2.75
C ALA A 133 -7.69 -1.72 -1.56
N ALA A 134 -8.68 -2.57 -1.81
CA ALA A 134 -9.16 -3.52 -0.82
C ALA A 134 -8.16 -4.68 -0.71
N THR A 135 -7.66 -4.96 0.49
CA THR A 135 -6.65 -5.98 0.72
C THR A 135 -7.01 -6.88 1.90
N TYR A 136 -6.38 -8.05 1.94
CA TYR A 136 -6.44 -8.93 3.10
C TYR A 136 -5.10 -8.86 3.84
N THR A 137 -5.12 -8.21 4.99
CA THR A 137 -3.96 -8.18 5.90
C THR A 137 -4.09 -9.31 6.90
N TYR A 138 -3.11 -10.22 6.88
CA TYR A 138 -3.12 -11.41 7.72
C TYR A 138 -3.18 -11.07 9.20
N GLN A 139 -4.13 -11.68 9.89
CA GLN A 139 -4.25 -11.66 11.35
C GLN A 139 -3.34 -12.72 11.99
N ASP A 140 -3.24 -12.73 13.31
CA ASP A 140 -2.37 -13.66 14.02
C ASP A 140 -2.73 -15.12 13.74
N TYR A 141 -4.02 -15.47 13.71
CA TYR A 141 -4.47 -16.82 13.38
C TYR A 141 -4.08 -17.23 11.94
N ASP A 142 -4.18 -16.32 10.96
CA ASP A 142 -3.76 -16.61 9.58
C ASP A 142 -2.27 -16.97 9.54
N ARG A 143 -1.46 -16.26 10.32
CA ARG A 143 -0.01 -16.45 10.36
C ARG A 143 0.38 -17.75 11.05
N ILE A 144 -0.30 -18.09 12.14
CA ILE A 144 -0.09 -19.33 12.89
C ILE A 144 -0.42 -20.55 12.01
N PHE A 145 -1.54 -20.51 11.28
CA PHE A 145 -2.02 -21.62 10.48
C PHE A 145 -1.56 -21.57 9.00
N GLY A 146 -0.80 -20.55 8.60
CA GLY A 146 -0.37 -20.38 7.20
C GLY A 146 -1.52 -20.13 6.23
N LEU A 147 -2.60 -19.52 6.69
CA LEU A 147 -3.82 -19.26 5.92
C LEU A 147 -3.78 -17.90 5.22
N SER A 148 -4.67 -17.74 4.25
CA SER A 148 -4.96 -16.46 3.60
C SER A 148 -6.42 -16.44 3.16
N SER A 149 -7.03 -15.25 3.11
CA SER A 149 -8.38 -15.07 2.59
C SER A 149 -8.36 -14.34 1.25
N ARG A 150 -9.35 -14.67 0.40
CA ARG A 150 -9.67 -13.88 -0.80
C ARG A 150 -10.62 -12.72 -0.48
N VAL A 151 -11.24 -12.75 0.69
CA VAL A 151 -12.16 -11.69 1.15
C VAL A 151 -11.32 -10.64 1.87
N PRO A 152 -11.27 -9.38 1.38
CA PRO A 152 -10.56 -8.29 2.05
C PRO A 152 -11.07 -8.05 3.47
N ASN A 153 -10.18 -7.63 4.37
CA ASN A 153 -10.53 -7.22 5.74
C ASN A 153 -10.17 -5.76 6.02
N GLY A 154 -9.75 -5.02 5.00
CA GLY A 154 -9.46 -3.59 5.09
C GLY A 154 -9.19 -2.99 3.72
N ILE A 155 -9.01 -1.67 3.72
CA ILE A 155 -8.55 -0.90 2.57
C ILE A 155 -7.19 -0.32 2.92
N GLU A 156 -6.22 -0.55 2.05
CA GLU A 156 -4.88 0.01 2.17
C GLU A 156 -4.72 1.20 1.22
N LEU A 157 -4.09 2.25 1.73
CA LEU A 157 -3.63 3.42 1.01
C LEU A 157 -2.12 3.32 0.83
N CYS A 158 -1.64 3.32 -0.41
CA CYS A 158 -0.22 3.43 -0.72
C CYS A 158 0.08 4.82 -1.28
N VAL A 159 0.47 5.73 -0.37
CA VAL A 159 0.79 7.13 -0.68
C VAL A 159 2.16 7.18 -1.36
N LYS A 160 2.20 7.75 -2.58
CA LYS A 160 3.41 7.87 -3.41
C LYS A 160 4.15 9.18 -3.18
N ASP A 161 3.39 10.24 -2.88
CA ASP A 161 3.92 11.57 -2.59
C ASP A 161 3.61 11.95 -1.14
N ILE A 162 4.65 12.14 -0.34
CA ILE A 162 4.52 12.47 1.08
C ILE A 162 3.79 13.80 1.31
N ASN A 163 3.83 14.72 0.34
CA ASN A 163 3.16 16.01 0.45
C ASN A 163 1.62 15.89 0.49
N CYS A 164 1.07 14.71 0.14
CA CYS A 164 -0.34 14.42 0.33
C CYS A 164 -0.71 14.20 1.81
N ILE A 165 0.24 13.83 2.68
CA ILE A 165 0.00 13.69 4.12
C ILE A 165 0.12 15.07 4.77
N LYS A 166 -1.01 15.66 5.16
CA LYS A 166 -1.08 17.02 5.72
C LYS A 166 -0.88 17.05 7.23
N ASN A 167 -1.33 16.00 7.91
CA ASN A 167 -1.23 15.89 9.36
C ASN A 167 -0.88 14.46 9.75
N LYS A 168 -0.14 14.32 10.87
CA LYS A 168 0.23 13.04 11.47
C LYS A 168 0.32 13.19 12.98
N ARG A 169 -0.30 12.26 13.72
CA ARG A 169 -0.24 12.22 15.20
C ARG A 169 -0.26 10.80 15.72
N LEU A 170 0.33 10.56 16.90
CA LEU A 170 0.26 9.28 17.57
C LEU A 170 -1.16 9.02 18.12
N VAL A 171 -1.61 7.77 18.10
CA VAL A 171 -2.91 7.30 18.64
C VAL A 171 -2.80 5.93 19.30
#